data_AF-A0A7X8LRZ5-F1
#
_entry.id   AF-A0A7X8LRZ5-F1
#
_cell.length_a   1.000
_cell.length_b   1.000
_cell.length_c   1.000
_cell.angle_alpha   90.00
_cell.angle_beta   90.00
_cell.angle_gamma   90.00
#
_symmetry.space_group_name_H-M   'P 1'
#
loop_
_entity.id
_entity.type
_entity.pdbx_description
1 polymer ?
#
loop_
_entity_poly.entity_id
_entity_poly.type
_entity_poly.pdbx_seq_one_letter_code
_entity_poly.pdbx_strand_id
1 'polypeptide(L)'
;MMNSGYLGVGGLGLIMGLVLLLPFSVKRIEEELELFLLVMGAAAVSIAGKWDLHLVKEAFHEPLMIASAVLAAGFLFKYLHKSVAKIIGFTTGKLGLPATAFIIVL
;
A
#
# COMPACT_ATOMS: atom_id res chain seq x y z
N MET A 1 21.03 10.31 -37.16
CA MET A 1 21.31 10.73 -35.76
C MET A 1 20.00 10.73 -34.99
N MET A 2 19.62 9.59 -34.41
CA MET A 2 18.42 9.48 -33.59
C MET A 2 18.78 10.04 -32.21
N ASN A 3 18.27 11.24 -31.93
CA ASN A 3 18.68 12.08 -30.81
C ASN A 3 18.43 11.38 -29.47
N SER A 4 19.45 11.28 -28.61
CA SER A 4 19.43 10.54 -27.33
C SER A 4 18.27 10.92 -26.41
N GLY A 5 17.66 12.09 -26.60
CA GLY A 5 16.45 12.52 -25.87
C GLY A 5 15.21 11.65 -26.12
N TYR A 6 15.02 11.09 -27.32
CA TYR A 6 13.84 10.25 -27.61
C TYR A 6 13.92 8.87 -26.92
N LEU A 7 15.13 8.35 -26.72
CA LEU A 7 15.34 7.08 -26.02
C LEU A 7 15.00 7.19 -24.53
N GLY A 8 15.32 8.31 -23.89
CA GLY A 8 14.95 8.57 -22.49
C GLY A 8 13.44 8.69 -22.31
N VAL A 9 12.78 9.46 -23.18
CA VAL A 9 11.30 9.60 -23.15
C VAL A 9 10.62 8.26 -23.42
N GLY A 10 11.12 7.47 -24.38
CA GLY A 10 10.62 6.14 -24.68
C GLY A 10 10.76 5.17 -23.49
N GLY A 11 11.91 5.17 -22.83
CA GLY A 11 12.15 4.33 -21.65
C GLY A 11 11.25 4.68 -20.45
N LEU A 12 11.08 5.98 -20.17
CA LEU A 12 10.18 6.44 -19.10
C LEU A 12 8.71 6.16 -19.43
N GLY A 13 8.30 6.35 -20.68
CA GLY A 13 6.95 6.02 -21.14
C GLY A 13 6.63 4.53 -21.00
N LEU A 14 7.60 3.66 -21.32
CA LEU A 14 7.49 2.22 -21.14
C LEU A 14 7.35 1.85 -19.65
N ILE A 15 8.19 2.43 -18.78
CA ILE A 15 8.10 2.21 -17.33
C ILE A 15 6.72 2.62 -16.81
N MET A 16 6.21 3.78 -17.21
CA MET A 16 4.89 4.25 -16.80
C MET A 16 3.78 3.28 -17.25
N GLY A 17 3.85 2.78 -18.48
CA GLY A 17 2.91 1.76 -18.97
C GLY A 17 2.97 0.45 -18.18
N LEU A 18 4.18 -0.01 -17.85
CA LEU A 18 4.36 -1.21 -17.02
C LEU A 18 3.82 -1.01 -15.61
N VAL A 19 4.12 0.11 -14.95
CA VAL A 19 3.64 0.39 -13.59
C VAL A 19 2.12 0.38 -13.51
N LEU A 20 1.44 0.86 -14.56
CA LEU A 20 -0.02 0.91 -14.58
C LEU A 20 -0.66 -0.43 -14.93
N LEU A 21 -0.13 -1.19 -15.89
CA LEU A 21 -0.80 -2.39 -16.42
C LEU A 21 -0.36 -3.70 -15.75
N LEU A 22 0.90 -3.77 -15.35
CA LEU A 22 1.53 -4.98 -14.85
C LEU A 22 1.00 -5.46 -13.48
N PRO A 23 0.74 -4.59 -12.48
CA PRO A 23 0.22 -5.07 -11.19
C PRO A 23 -1.16 -5.72 -11.30
N PHE A 24 -2.00 -5.28 -12.23
CA PHE A 24 -3.32 -5.89 -12.46
C PHE A 24 -3.24 -7.17 -13.29
N SER A 25 -2.16 -7.37 -14.04
CA SER A 25 -1.97 -8.52 -14.92
C SER A 25 -1.29 -9.69 -14.22
N VAL A 26 -0.47 -9.43 -13.19
CA VAL A 26 0.37 -10.44 -12.53
C VAL A 26 0.11 -10.46 -11.03
N LYS A 27 -0.53 -11.53 -10.54
CA LYS A 27 -0.87 -11.70 -9.12
C LYS A 27 0.33 -11.56 -8.17
N ARG A 28 1.50 -12.06 -8.58
CA ARG A 28 2.72 -11.95 -7.79
C ARG A 28 3.19 -10.50 -7.59
N ILE A 29 2.94 -9.64 -8.57
CA ILE A 29 3.27 -8.21 -8.50
C ILE A 29 2.22 -7.47 -7.66
N GLU A 30 0.95 -7.86 -7.76
CA GLU A 30 -0.13 -7.36 -6.90
C GLU A 30 0.11 -7.64 -5.41
N GLU A 31 0.64 -8.80 -5.06
CA GLU A 31 0.94 -9.16 -3.66
C GLU A 31 2.08 -8.33 -3.05
N GLU A 32 3.07 -7.96 -3.86
CA GLU A 32 4.31 -7.28 -3.43
C GLU A 32 4.46 -5.91 -4.12
N LEU A 33 3.37 -5.14 -4.15
CA LEU A 33 3.29 -3.86 -4.89
C LEU A 33 4.37 -2.86 -4.49
N GLU A 34 4.71 -2.78 -3.21
CA GLU A 34 5.73 -1.85 -2.71
C GLU A 34 7.12 -2.16 -3.30
N LEU A 35 7.53 -3.43 -3.31
CA LEU A 35 8.81 -3.84 -3.86
C LEU A 35 8.85 -3.62 -5.38
N PHE A 36 7.73 -3.88 -6.06
CA PHE A 36 7.60 -3.60 -7.49
C PHE A 36 7.75 -2.11 -7.79
N LEU A 37 7.03 -1.24 -7.07
CA LEU A 37 7.11 0.22 -7.24
C LEU A 37 8.52 0.73 -6.93
N LEU A 38 9.21 0.17 -5.93
CA LEU A 38 10.60 0.49 -5.61
C LEU A 38 11.54 0.20 -6.79
N VAL A 39 11.46 -1.00 -7.38
CA VAL A 39 12.31 -1.41 -8.51
C VAL A 39 12.02 -0.56 -9.75
N MET A 40 10.74 -0.36 -10.08
CA MET A 40 10.35 0.45 -11.24
C MET A 40 10.73 1.93 -11.06
N GLY A 41 10.59 2.47 -9.85
CA GLY A 41 11.02 3.82 -9.49
C GLY A 41 12.53 3.98 -9.60
N ALA A 42 13.32 3.04 -9.06
CA ALA A 42 14.78 3.05 -9.17
C ALA A 42 15.25 2.97 -10.63
N ALA A 43 14.58 2.15 -11.46
CA ALA A 43 14.83 2.08 -12.89
C ALA A 43 14.51 3.41 -13.59
N ALA A 44 13.38 4.06 -13.26
CA ALA A 44 13.00 5.35 -13.83
C ALA A 44 13.99 6.45 -13.49
N VAL A 45 14.42 6.53 -12.22
CA VAL A 45 15.39 7.52 -11.74
C VAL A 45 16.76 7.32 -12.39
N SER A 46 17.16 6.06 -12.60
CA SER A 46 18.41 5.70 -13.29
C SER A 46 18.39 6.12 -14.77
N ILE A 47 17.27 5.92 -15.46
CA ILE A 47 17.11 6.36 -16.86
C ILE A 47 17.02 7.89 -16.96
N ALA A 48 16.34 8.53 -16.00
CA ALA A 48 16.25 9.99 -15.94
C ALA A 48 17.55 10.66 -15.48
N GLY A 49 18.48 9.90 -14.87
CA GLY A 49 19.72 10.42 -14.28
C GLY A 49 19.50 11.36 -13.08
N LYS A 50 18.36 11.26 -12.39
CA LYS A 50 17.94 12.18 -11.32
C LYS A 50 18.07 11.57 -9.92
N TRP A 51 19.21 10.95 -9.65
CA TRP A 51 19.50 10.43 -8.31
C TRP A 51 19.80 11.59 -7.35
N ASP A 52 18.98 11.72 -6.31
CA ASP A 52 19.15 12.71 -5.26
C ASP A 52 19.04 12.05 -3.88
N LEU A 53 19.84 12.50 -2.92
CA LEU A 53 19.85 11.96 -1.56
C LEU A 53 18.49 12.17 -0.87
N HIS A 54 17.81 13.28 -1.16
CA HIS A 54 16.48 13.58 -0.67
C HIS A 54 15.47 12.56 -1.22
N LEU A 55 15.55 12.22 -2.51
CA LEU A 55 14.67 11.23 -3.12
C LEU A 55 14.82 9.85 -2.47
N VAL A 56 16.05 9.41 -2.23
CA VAL A 56 16.31 8.13 -1.54
C VAL A 56 15.76 8.18 -0.12
N LYS A 57 15.99 9.27 0.61
CA LYS A 57 15.48 9.44 1.97
C LYS A 57 13.96 9.38 2.00
N GLU A 58 13.28 10.06 1.07
CA GLU A 58 11.82 10.09 1.00
C GLU A 58 11.25 8.70 0.65
N ALA A 59 11.87 8.00 -0.31
CA ALA A 59 11.46 6.66 -0.72
C ALA A 59 11.52 5.62 0.42
N PHE A 60 12.40 5.79 1.40
CA PHE A 60 12.41 4.96 2.62
C PHE A 60 11.49 5.50 3.72
N HIS A 61 11.33 6.81 3.80
CA HIS A 61 10.53 7.47 4.83
C HIS A 61 9.04 7.17 4.67
N GLU A 62 8.51 7.23 3.44
CA GLU A 62 7.09 6.98 3.16
C GLU A 62 6.62 5.58 3.62
N PRO A 63 7.25 4.45 3.22
CA PRO A 63 6.84 3.11 3.67
C PRO A 63 6.93 2.95 5.19
N LEU A 64 7.97 3.53 5.81
CA LEU A 64 8.16 3.45 7.26
C LEU A 64 7.06 4.22 8.02
N MET A 65 6.66 5.39 7.53
CA MET A 65 5.54 6.14 8.12
C MET A 65 4.25 5.34 8.05
N ILE A 66 3.93 4.75 6.89
CA ILE A 66 2.72 3.93 6.71
C ILE A 66 2.76 2.73 7.64
N ALA A 67 3.87 1.98 7.66
CA ALA A 67 4.05 0.83 8.54
C ALA A 67 3.88 1.21 10.02
N SER A 68 4.44 2.33 10.45
CA SER A 68 4.30 2.82 11.83
C SER A 68 2.86 3.21 12.18
N ALA A 69 2.14 3.83 11.25
CA ALA A 69 0.75 4.23 11.43
C ALA A 69 -0.16 2.99 11.53
N VAL A 70 0.02 2.01 10.65
CA VAL A 70 -0.72 0.73 10.68
C VAL A 70 -0.40 -0.06 11.94
N LEU A 71 0.86 -0.04 12.39
CA LEU A 71 1.27 -0.69 13.64
C LEU A 71 0.61 -0.03 14.85
N ALA A 72 0.59 1.31 14.92
CA ALA A 72 -0.08 2.05 15.99
C ALA A 72 -1.60 1.79 15.99
N ALA A 73 -2.23 1.82 14.82
CA ALA A 73 -3.65 1.49 14.66
C ALA A 73 -3.95 0.04 15.08
N GLY A 74 -3.12 -0.91 14.68
CA GLY A 74 -3.23 -2.32 15.06
C GLY A 74 -3.09 -2.53 16.57
N PHE A 75 -2.14 -1.82 17.21
CA PHE A 75 -2.00 -1.83 18.66
C PHE A 75 -3.23 -1.25 19.35
N LEU A 76 -3.73 -0.09 18.89
CA LEU A 76 -4.95 0.51 19.40
C LEU A 76 -6.15 -0.45 19.30
N PHE A 77 -6.30 -1.12 18.16
CA PHE A 77 -7.36 -2.11 17.94
C PHE A 77 -7.23 -3.32 18.89
N LYS A 78 -5.99 -3.77 19.15
CA LYS A 78 -5.72 -4.86 20.11
C LYS A 78 -6.18 -4.52 21.54
N TYR A 79 -6.04 -3.27 21.97
CA TYR A 79 -6.54 -2.82 23.28
C TYR A 79 -8.07 -2.69 23.28
N LEU A 80 -8.65 -2.14 22.22
CA LEU A 80 -10.10 -1.94 22.10
C LEU A 80 -10.87 -3.26 21.90
N HIS A 81 -10.25 -4.27 21.30
CA HIS A 81 -10.87 -5.57 21.01
C HIS A 81 -11.51 -6.21 22.26
N LYS A 82 -10.88 -6.08 23.44
CA LYS A 82 -11.44 -6.60 24.70
C LYS A 82 -12.72 -5.88 25.13
N SER A 83 -12.80 -4.57 24.93
CA SER A 83 -14.00 -3.78 25.21
C SER A 83 -15.12 -4.09 24.21
N VAL A 84 -14.78 -4.22 22.93
CA VAL A 84 -15.72 -4.61 21.86
C VAL A 84 -16.31 -6.00 22.13
N ALA A 85 -15.48 -6.99 22.48
CA ALA A 85 -15.94 -8.34 22.81
C ALA A 85 -16.91 -8.37 24.02
N LYS A 86 -16.67 -7.52 25.03
CA LYS A 86 -17.55 -7.41 26.20
C LYS A 86 -18.90 -6.78 25.83
N ILE A 87 -18.92 -5.75 24.98
CA ILE A 87 -20.17 -5.13 24.48
C ILE A 87 -20.98 -6.14 23.67
N ILE A 88 -20.33 -6.89 22.76
CA ILE A 88 -21.00 -7.92 21.94
C ILE A 88 -21.60 -9.02 22.80
N GLY A 89 -20.89 -9.50 23.81
CA GLY A 89 -21.39 -10.53 24.74
C GLY A 89 -22.60 -10.05 25.56
N PHE A 90 -22.59 -8.79 26.00
CA PHE A 90 -23.70 -8.22 26.76
C PHE A 90 -24.95 -8.00 25.91
N THR A 91 -24.79 -7.56 24.66
CA THR A 91 -25.90 -7.38 23.71
C THR A 91 -26.50 -8.71 23.28
N THR A 92 -25.66 -9.72 22.99
CA THR A 92 -26.12 -11.07 22.62
C THR A 92 -26.94 -11.72 23.73
N GLY A 93 -26.57 -11.50 25.00
CA GLY A 93 -27.29 -12.02 26.16
C GLY A 93 -28.67 -11.39 26.40
N LYS A 94 -28.96 -10.21 25.84
CA LYS A 94 -30.25 -9.50 26.02
C LYS A 94 -31.17 -9.52 24.79
N LEU A 95 -30.64 -9.64 23.57
CA LEU A 95 -31.40 -9.44 22.33
C LEU A 95 -31.46 -10.67 21.41
N GLY A 96 -30.76 -11.75 21.75
CA GLY A 96 -30.69 -12.95 20.92
C GLY A 96 -29.76 -12.79 19.69
N LEU A 97 -29.21 -13.92 19.25
CA LEU A 97 -28.25 -14.01 18.14
C LEU A 97 -28.69 -13.32 16.82
N PRO A 98 -29.96 -13.40 16.35
CA PRO A 98 -30.31 -12.84 15.04
C PRO A 98 -30.38 -11.31 15.02
N ALA A 99 -30.85 -10.66 16.08
CA ALA A 99 -30.94 -9.19 16.14
C ALA A 99 -29.55 -8.53 16.25
N THR A 100 -28.62 -9.19 16.94
CA THR A 100 -27.25 -8.68 17.14
C THR A 100 -26.46 -8.73 15.83
N ALA A 101 -26.60 -9.79 15.03
CA ALA A 101 -25.99 -9.88 13.71
C ALA A 101 -26.56 -8.83 12.74
N PHE A 102 -27.86 -8.55 12.80
CA PHE A 102 -28.50 -7.55 11.95
C PHE A 102 -28.02 -6.12 12.24
N ILE A 103 -27.80 -5.77 13.51
CA ILE A 103 -27.34 -4.41 13.90
C ILE A 103 -25.85 -4.18 13.62
N ILE A 104 -25.02 -5.24 13.64
CA ILE A 104 -23.57 -5.10 13.42
C ILE A 104 -23.21 -5.07 11.93
N VAL A 105 -24.03 -5.70 11.07
CA VAL A 105 -23.78 -5.80 9.62
C VAL A 105 -24.43 -4.66 8.82
N LEU A 106 -25.50 -4.06 9.33
CA LEU A 106 -26.16 -2.87 8.76
C LEU A 106 -25.43 -1.59 9.17
#